data_AF-A0A9X0CUL7-F1
#
_entry.id   AF-A0A9X0CUL7-F1
#
_cell.length_a   1.000
_cell.length_b   1.000
_cell.length_c   1.000
_cell.angle_alpha   90.00
_cell.angle_beta   90.00
_cell.angle_gamma   90.00
#
_symmetry.space_group_name_H-M   'P 1'
#
loop_
_entity.id
_entity.type
_entity.pdbx_description
1 polymer ?
#
loop_
_entity_poly.entity_id
_entity_poly.type
_entity_poly.pdbx_seq_one_letter_code
_entity_poly.pdbx_strand_id
1 'polypeptide(L)'
;MTSRVLTTFWRVSPGLKRPSRALSSTTTSIFETIPREELVTKFKSRLRDRPFLPGSTGGGFPEFLAEPRDSFPHGVRVHNRNQSSLAELTEKCMEYMEENIAHSPAILFRDLPAKTTEDFITIAKTSQMNRSYMVEPAIVLCLTRKVVLLLVFFFMLNEAADGCGGETPLVKNTELISKLDPDVLRKFEEKQIQYVRYMPNLAADSYLSWQHAYQTHDRKRVESEAKELGYDDITWDESGGLYIRQKRSAFLTHR
;
A
#
# COMPACT_ATOMS: atom_id res chain seq x y z
N MET A 1 22.10 3.76 11.15
CA MET A 1 22.33 3.63 9.69
C MET A 1 21.04 4.03 8.98
N THR A 2 21.09 5.06 8.16
CA THR A 2 19.92 5.67 7.51
C THR A 2 19.65 4.95 6.19
N SER A 3 18.59 4.16 6.11
CA SER A 3 18.25 3.40 4.89
C SER A 3 17.37 4.27 3.97
N ARG A 4 17.79 4.42 2.72
CA ARG A 4 17.01 5.09 1.65
C ARG A 4 15.92 4.13 1.16
N VAL A 5 14.69 4.60 1.00
CA VAL A 5 13.52 3.77 0.64
C VAL A 5 12.74 4.46 -0.47
N LEU A 6 12.33 3.73 -1.50
CA LEU A 6 11.26 4.20 -2.36
C LEU A 6 9.98 4.12 -1.51
N THR A 7 9.43 5.24 -1.04
CA THR A 7 8.11 5.34 -0.36
C THR A 7 7.83 4.40 0.84
N THR A 8 8.05 4.90 2.08
CA THR A 8 7.11 5.12 3.22
C THR A 8 7.91 5.47 4.48
N PHE A 9 7.26 6.01 5.52
CA PHE A 9 7.88 6.46 6.78
C PHE A 9 6.95 6.49 7.98
N TRP A 10 7.53 6.24 9.15
CA TRP A 10 6.97 6.41 10.49
C TRP A 10 7.32 7.78 11.12
N ARG A 11 6.40 8.35 11.92
CA ARG A 11 6.67 9.18 13.10
C ARG A 11 5.46 9.14 14.05
N VAL A 12 5.61 8.46 15.18
CA VAL A 12 4.70 8.61 16.32
C VAL A 12 5.05 9.94 17.00
N SER A 13 4.08 10.85 17.12
CA SER A 13 4.20 11.99 18.04
C SER A 13 3.85 11.51 19.46
N PRO A 14 4.66 11.84 20.48
CA PRO A 14 4.38 11.42 21.85
C PRO A 14 3.24 12.28 22.40
N GLY A 15 2.06 11.70 22.57
CA GLY A 15 0.91 12.53 22.90
C GLY A 15 -0.39 11.80 23.22
N LEU A 16 -0.33 10.66 23.93
CA LEU A 16 -1.38 10.26 24.87
C LEU A 16 -0.80 9.20 25.80
N LYS A 17 -0.47 9.58 27.04
CA LYS A 17 -0.16 8.59 28.08
C LYS A 17 -1.45 7.80 28.35
N ARG A 18 -1.60 6.63 27.73
CA ARG A 18 -2.49 5.60 28.26
C ARG A 18 -1.89 5.13 29.59
N PRO A 19 -2.70 4.90 30.63
CA PRO A 19 -2.18 4.44 31.91
C PRO A 19 -1.41 3.14 31.69
N SER A 20 -0.17 3.10 32.19
CA SER A 20 0.67 1.91 32.19
C SER A 20 -0.03 0.82 32.98
N ARG A 21 -0.73 -0.08 32.28
CA ARG A 21 -1.22 -1.31 32.86
C ARG A 21 0.02 -2.17 33.10
N ALA A 22 0.26 -2.50 34.36
CA ALA A 22 1.37 -3.36 34.77
C ALA A 22 1.43 -4.60 33.86
N LEU A 23 2.61 -4.88 33.30
CA LEU A 23 2.87 -6.12 32.59
C LEU A 23 2.66 -7.27 33.58
N SER A 24 1.47 -7.88 33.48
CA SER A 24 1.24 -9.22 33.98
C SER A 24 1.96 -10.16 33.01
N SER A 25 3.15 -10.60 33.42
CA SER A 25 3.84 -11.73 32.81
C SER A 25 2.88 -12.91 32.70
N THR A 26 2.92 -13.61 31.56
CA THR A 26 2.04 -14.72 31.14
C THR A 26 0.75 -14.30 30.40
N THR A 27 0.90 -13.71 29.20
CA THR A 27 -0.16 -13.84 28.19
C THR A 27 0.36 -14.82 27.15
N THR A 28 -0.25 -16.01 27.05
CA THR A 28 -0.03 -16.89 25.91
C THR A 28 -0.33 -16.05 24.67
N SER A 29 0.71 -15.74 23.87
CA SER A 29 0.54 -14.94 22.65
C SER A 29 -0.55 -15.58 21.81
N ILE A 30 -1.60 -14.82 21.47
CA ILE A 30 -2.65 -15.31 20.56
C ILE A 30 -2.14 -15.45 19.12
N PHE A 31 -0.90 -15.01 18.87
CA PHE A 31 -0.23 -15.08 17.58
C PHE A 31 0.84 -16.16 17.59
N GLU A 32 0.77 -17.06 16.62
CA GLU A 32 1.83 -18.00 16.26
C GLU A 32 2.47 -17.55 14.95
N THR A 33 3.80 -17.62 14.86
CA THR A 33 4.50 -17.30 13.61
C THR A 33 4.30 -18.40 12.60
N ILE A 34 3.95 -18.04 11.36
CA ILE A 34 3.78 -18.97 10.27
C ILE A 34 5.15 -19.19 9.61
N PRO A 35 5.64 -20.44 9.48
CA PRO A 35 6.89 -20.71 8.81
C PRO A 35 6.80 -20.35 7.32
N ARG A 36 7.95 -20.00 6.72
CA ARG A 36 8.05 -19.58 5.31
C ARG A 36 7.37 -20.56 4.37
N GLU A 37 7.53 -21.86 4.63
CA GLU A 37 7.05 -22.96 3.79
C GLU A 37 5.52 -22.93 3.65
N GLU A 38 4.81 -22.52 4.69
CA GLU A 38 3.34 -22.35 4.68
C GLU A 38 2.86 -21.05 4.02
N LEU A 39 3.79 -20.10 3.80
CA LEU A 39 3.52 -18.88 3.06
C LEU A 39 3.69 -19.06 1.56
N VAL A 40 4.36 -20.14 1.13
CA VAL A 40 4.53 -20.45 -0.30
C VAL A 40 3.15 -20.64 -0.94
N THR A 41 2.96 -20.03 -2.11
CA THR A 41 1.69 -20.09 -2.83
C THR A 41 1.42 -21.51 -3.33
N LYS A 42 0.14 -21.92 -3.33
CA LYS A 42 -0.29 -23.27 -3.78
C LYS A 42 0.20 -23.60 -5.19
N PHE A 43 0.33 -22.59 -6.05
CA PHE A 43 0.87 -22.70 -7.39
C PHE A 43 1.85 -21.57 -7.67
N LYS A 44 2.74 -21.80 -8.63
CA LYS A 44 3.76 -20.82 -9.02
C LYS A 44 3.21 -19.95 -10.16
N SER A 45 2.76 -18.75 -9.83
CA SER A 45 2.22 -17.80 -10.80
C SER A 45 3.23 -17.44 -11.88
N ARG A 46 2.89 -17.68 -13.16
CA ARG A 46 3.70 -17.24 -14.31
C ARG A 46 3.55 -15.74 -14.51
N LEU A 47 4.68 -15.06 -14.73
CA LEU A 47 4.75 -13.62 -14.97
C LEU A 47 5.14 -13.30 -16.42
N ARG A 48 6.02 -14.10 -17.02
CA ARG A 48 6.44 -13.89 -18.40
C ARG A 48 5.29 -14.11 -19.38
N ASP A 49 5.19 -13.19 -20.34
CA ASP A 49 4.14 -13.13 -21.35
C ASP A 49 2.73 -12.98 -20.77
N ARG A 50 2.62 -12.58 -19.49
CA ARG A 50 1.31 -12.39 -18.85
C ARG A 50 0.59 -11.21 -19.52
N PRO A 51 -0.65 -11.41 -20.01
CA PRO A 51 -1.45 -10.34 -20.60
C PRO A 51 -1.62 -9.18 -19.62
N PHE A 52 -1.56 -7.96 -20.16
CA PHE A 52 -1.75 -6.70 -19.43
C PHE A 52 -0.72 -6.41 -18.32
N LEU A 53 0.32 -7.22 -18.16
CA LEU A 53 1.43 -6.95 -17.26
C LEU A 53 2.53 -6.19 -18.03
N PRO A 54 2.80 -4.90 -17.72
CA PRO A 54 3.78 -4.13 -18.47
C PRO A 54 5.18 -4.75 -18.43
N GLY A 55 5.82 -4.86 -19.60
CA GLY A 55 7.17 -5.42 -19.73
C GLY A 55 7.25 -6.95 -19.67
N SER A 56 6.13 -7.66 -19.56
CA SER A 56 6.11 -9.12 -19.37
C SER A 56 6.74 -9.92 -20.52
N THR A 57 6.85 -9.33 -21.71
CA THR A 57 7.47 -9.92 -22.91
C THR A 57 8.94 -9.55 -23.08
N GLY A 58 9.49 -8.70 -22.21
CA GLY A 58 10.87 -8.19 -22.30
C GLY A 58 11.93 -9.23 -21.91
N GLY A 59 13.10 -9.12 -22.53
CA GLY A 59 14.28 -9.89 -22.11
C GLY A 59 14.67 -9.57 -20.67
N GLY A 60 14.80 -10.60 -19.83
CA GLY A 60 15.11 -10.44 -18.40
C GLY A 60 13.89 -10.34 -17.47
N PHE A 61 12.67 -10.34 -18.01
CA PHE A 61 11.46 -10.43 -17.17
C PHE A 61 11.39 -11.82 -16.52
N PRO A 62 11.12 -11.91 -15.20
CA PRO A 62 11.10 -13.19 -14.50
C PRO A 62 10.01 -14.10 -15.06
N GLU A 63 10.31 -15.39 -15.15
CA GLU A 63 9.34 -16.37 -15.65
C GLU A 63 8.17 -16.53 -14.67
N PHE A 64 8.46 -16.47 -13.37
CA PHE A 64 7.51 -16.75 -12.30
C PHE A 64 7.61 -15.73 -11.18
N LEU A 65 6.53 -15.61 -10.40
CA LEU A 65 6.51 -14.86 -9.16
C LEU A 65 7.50 -15.47 -8.17
N ALA A 66 8.21 -14.61 -7.44
CA ALA A 66 9.15 -15.04 -6.42
C ALA A 66 8.42 -15.62 -5.20
N GLU A 67 9.01 -16.64 -4.59
CA GLU A 67 8.53 -17.19 -3.33
C GLU A 67 8.75 -16.21 -2.16
N PRO A 68 8.02 -16.37 -1.04
CA PRO A 68 8.30 -15.67 0.19
C PRO A 68 9.75 -15.86 0.65
N ARG A 69 10.25 -14.87 1.38
CA ARG A 69 11.55 -14.94 2.06
C ARG A 69 11.33 -15.29 3.52
N ASP A 70 12.40 -15.71 4.21
CA ASP A 70 12.34 -16.11 5.62
C ASP A 70 11.71 -15.04 6.53
N SER A 71 11.88 -13.75 6.19
CA SER A 71 11.36 -12.61 6.95
C SER A 71 10.40 -11.71 6.16
N PHE A 72 9.86 -12.17 5.03
CA PHE A 72 8.93 -11.35 4.24
C PHE A 72 7.99 -12.13 3.31
N PRO A 73 6.66 -11.91 3.42
CA PRO A 73 5.98 -11.14 4.48
C PRO A 73 6.11 -11.83 5.85
N HIS A 74 5.95 -11.07 6.93
CA HIS A 74 5.90 -11.65 8.28
C HIS A 74 4.52 -12.27 8.50
N GLY A 75 4.46 -13.60 8.51
CA GLY A 75 3.20 -14.34 8.65
C GLY A 75 2.89 -14.67 10.11
N VAL A 76 1.68 -14.38 10.55
CA VAL A 76 1.18 -14.77 11.87
C VAL A 76 -0.23 -15.35 11.80
N ARG A 77 -0.47 -16.37 12.61
CA ARG A 77 -1.74 -17.06 12.76
C ARG A 77 -2.40 -16.65 14.07
N VAL A 78 -3.69 -16.34 14.00
CA VAL A 78 -4.50 -16.05 15.19
C VAL A 78 -5.04 -17.36 15.77
N HIS A 79 -4.57 -17.74 16.95
CA HIS A 79 -5.14 -18.81 17.74
C HIS A 79 -6.34 -18.34 18.57
N ASN A 80 -7.15 -19.30 19.05
CA ASN A 80 -8.29 -19.03 19.92
C ASN A 80 -9.33 -18.06 19.33
N ARG A 81 -9.49 -18.07 18.01
CA ARG A 81 -10.38 -17.14 17.26
C ARG A 81 -11.84 -17.10 17.73
N ASN A 82 -12.30 -18.12 18.47
CA ASN A 82 -13.66 -18.21 19.00
C ASN A 82 -13.80 -17.67 20.43
N GLN A 83 -12.70 -17.31 21.10
CA GLN A 83 -12.69 -16.84 22.50
C GLN A 83 -12.83 -15.32 22.62
N SER A 84 -12.79 -14.59 21.50
CA SER A 84 -12.91 -13.13 21.46
C SER A 84 -13.71 -12.72 20.22
N SER A 85 -14.34 -11.55 20.28
CA SER A 85 -15.01 -10.96 19.12
C SER A 85 -14.00 -10.56 18.03
N LEU A 86 -14.47 -10.42 16.79
CA LEU A 86 -13.62 -9.97 15.68
C LEU A 86 -13.00 -8.58 15.95
N ALA A 87 -13.74 -7.69 16.63
CA ALA A 87 -13.24 -6.38 17.03
C ALA A 87 -12.05 -6.51 18.01
N GLU A 88 -12.19 -7.28 19.08
CA GLU A 88 -11.09 -7.51 20.05
C GLU A 88 -9.88 -8.18 19.40
N LEU A 89 -10.10 -9.12 18.48
CA LEU A 89 -9.01 -9.73 17.71
C LEU A 89 -8.32 -8.70 16.81
N THR A 90 -9.09 -7.80 16.20
CA THR A 90 -8.56 -6.71 15.37
C THR A 90 -7.70 -5.76 16.21
N GLU A 91 -8.14 -5.37 17.40
CA GLU A 91 -7.34 -4.52 18.31
C GLU A 91 -5.99 -5.17 18.62
N LYS A 92 -5.99 -6.46 18.95
CA LYS A 92 -4.75 -7.21 19.20
C LYS A 92 -3.86 -7.30 17.94
N CYS A 93 -4.45 -7.42 16.76
CA CYS A 93 -3.68 -7.41 15.50
C CYS A 93 -3.02 -6.04 15.28
N MET A 94 -3.70 -4.95 15.61
CA MET A 94 -3.16 -3.61 15.50
C MET A 94 -2.03 -3.36 16.52
N GLU A 95 -2.19 -3.81 17.77
CA GLU A 95 -1.12 -3.79 18.78
C GLU A 95 0.10 -4.59 18.30
N TYR A 96 -0.11 -5.82 17.82
CA TYR A 96 0.96 -6.65 17.27
C TYR A 96 1.64 -5.97 16.08
N MET A 97 0.87 -5.35 15.18
CA MET A 97 1.42 -4.63 14.05
C MET A 97 2.29 -3.45 14.52
N GLU A 98 1.82 -2.61 15.43
CA GLU A 98 2.60 -1.47 15.95
C GLU A 98 3.95 -1.89 16.54
N GLU A 99 4.00 -3.04 17.22
CA GLU A 99 5.23 -3.59 17.79
C GLU A 99 6.21 -4.14 16.72
N ASN A 100 5.70 -4.63 15.59
CA ASN A 100 6.49 -5.41 14.62
C ASN A 100 6.78 -4.68 13.29
N ILE A 101 5.97 -3.69 12.93
CA ILE A 101 6.01 -2.98 11.63
C ILE A 101 7.36 -2.31 11.32
N ALA A 102 8.12 -1.90 12.34
CA ALA A 102 9.45 -1.33 12.18
C ALA A 102 10.46 -2.30 11.56
N HIS A 103 10.29 -3.61 11.83
CA HIS A 103 11.15 -4.68 11.32
C HIS A 103 10.50 -5.42 10.14
N SER A 104 9.17 -5.46 10.14
CA SER A 104 8.35 -6.22 9.20
C SER A 104 7.34 -5.30 8.52
N PRO A 105 7.70 -4.63 7.41
CA PRO A 105 6.85 -3.62 6.77
C PRO A 105 5.58 -4.19 6.11
N ALA A 106 5.44 -5.51 6.08
CA ALA A 106 4.19 -6.19 5.72
C ALA A 106 3.97 -7.40 6.63
N ILE A 107 2.78 -7.47 7.22
CA ILE A 107 2.37 -8.54 8.13
C ILE A 107 1.12 -9.19 7.55
N LEU A 108 1.13 -10.52 7.43
CA LEU A 108 -0.02 -11.32 7.02
C LEU A 108 -0.64 -11.97 8.26
N PHE A 109 -1.85 -11.56 8.62
CA PHE A 109 -2.66 -12.23 9.62
C PHE A 109 -3.51 -13.33 8.96
N ARG A 110 -3.40 -14.58 9.42
CA ARG A 110 -4.27 -15.69 9.04
C ARG A 110 -5.20 -16.11 10.18
N ASP A 111 -6.29 -16.77 9.82
CA ASP A 111 -7.28 -17.38 10.72
C ASP A 111 -8.13 -16.41 11.55
N LEU A 112 -8.22 -15.14 11.14
CA LEU A 112 -9.25 -14.22 11.63
C LEU A 112 -10.65 -14.72 11.22
N PRO A 113 -11.67 -14.62 12.10
CA PRO A 113 -13.02 -15.09 11.82
C PRO A 113 -13.82 -14.06 10.97
N ALA A 114 -13.22 -13.54 9.90
CA ALA A 114 -13.85 -12.59 8.98
C ALA A 114 -14.18 -13.30 7.65
N LYS A 115 -15.45 -13.23 7.22
CA LYS A 115 -15.95 -13.92 6.02
C LYS A 115 -16.82 -13.04 5.12
N THR A 116 -17.19 -11.86 5.59
CA THR A 116 -18.17 -10.99 4.94
C THR A 116 -17.64 -9.58 4.75
N THR A 117 -18.35 -8.79 3.95
CA THR A 117 -18.07 -7.35 3.81
C THR A 117 -18.29 -6.62 5.12
N GLU A 118 -19.29 -7.03 5.91
CA GLU A 118 -19.60 -6.48 7.24
C GLU A 118 -18.46 -6.73 8.23
N ASP A 119 -17.83 -7.91 8.16
CA ASP A 119 -16.63 -8.23 8.95
C ASP A 119 -15.46 -7.32 8.57
N PHE A 120 -15.25 -7.09 7.28
CA PHE A 120 -14.23 -6.16 6.80
C PHE A 120 -14.50 -4.71 7.25
N ILE A 121 -15.75 -4.26 7.23
CA ILE A 121 -16.16 -2.96 7.77
C ILE A 121 -15.86 -2.88 9.27
N THR A 122 -16.06 -3.96 10.02
CA THR A 122 -15.72 -4.04 11.44
C THR A 122 -14.22 -3.90 11.65
N ILE A 123 -13.41 -4.66 10.89
CA ILE A 123 -11.93 -4.55 10.93
C ILE A 123 -11.49 -3.12 10.61
N ALA A 124 -12.00 -2.51 9.55
CA ALA A 124 -11.65 -1.15 9.14
C ALA A 124 -12.02 -0.10 10.18
N LYS A 125 -13.19 -0.23 10.82
CA LYS A 125 -13.62 0.68 11.90
C LYS A 125 -12.73 0.53 13.15
N THR A 126 -12.48 -0.70 13.59
CA THR A 126 -11.75 -0.98 14.83
C THR A 126 -10.27 -0.65 14.73
N SER A 127 -9.67 -0.85 13.56
CA SER A 127 -8.29 -0.43 13.28
C SER A 127 -8.09 1.10 13.28
N GLN A 128 -9.15 1.88 13.54
CA GLN A 128 -9.14 3.33 13.47
C GLN A 128 -8.58 3.81 12.12
N MET A 129 -8.92 3.09 11.03
CA MET A 129 -8.67 3.58 9.68
C MET A 129 -9.50 4.85 9.50
N ASN A 130 -8.89 5.99 9.83
CA ASN A 130 -9.44 7.30 9.52
C ASN A 130 -9.81 7.29 8.04
N ARG A 131 -11.11 7.41 7.73
CA ARG A 131 -11.72 7.31 6.38
C ARG A 131 -10.71 7.65 5.29
N SER A 132 -10.11 6.62 4.70
CA SER A 132 -9.14 6.79 3.63
C SER A 132 -9.49 5.80 2.52
N TYR A 133 -9.74 6.40 1.38
CA TYR A 133 -10.26 5.91 0.12
C TYR A 133 -9.83 4.49 -0.28
N MET A 134 -10.76 3.76 -0.90
CA MET A 134 -10.48 2.58 -1.71
C MET A 134 -9.70 3.06 -2.94
N VAL A 135 -8.39 2.84 -2.98
CA VAL A 135 -7.50 3.32 -4.06
C VAL A 135 -7.01 2.11 -4.87
N GLU A 136 -7.10 2.20 -6.20
CA GLU A 136 -6.54 1.20 -7.11
C GLU A 136 -5.05 0.91 -6.82
N PRO A 137 -4.62 -0.35 -6.89
CA PRO A 137 -3.27 -0.76 -6.56
C PRO A 137 -2.33 -0.43 -7.72
N ALA A 138 -1.83 0.80 -7.75
CA ALA A 138 -0.58 1.08 -8.46
C ALA A 138 0.31 2.01 -7.67
N ILE A 139 -0.22 3.09 -7.09
CA ILE A 139 0.57 4.07 -6.37
C ILE A 139 -0.35 4.70 -5.35
N VAL A 140 -0.38 4.13 -4.15
CA VAL A 140 -1.05 4.75 -3.02
C VAL A 140 -0.39 6.11 -2.76
N LEU A 141 -1.07 7.17 -3.20
CA LEU A 141 -0.85 8.58 -2.85
C LEU A 141 0.54 9.22 -3.11
N CYS A 142 1.45 8.67 -3.94
CA CYS A 142 2.70 9.39 -4.27
C CYS A 142 2.52 10.67 -5.08
N LEU A 143 1.28 11.03 -5.44
CA LEU A 143 0.99 12.22 -6.22
C LEU A 143 0.58 13.44 -5.38
N THR A 144 0.60 13.36 -4.05
CA THR A 144 0.32 14.53 -3.19
C THR A 144 1.52 14.85 -2.31
N ARG A 145 1.79 16.15 -2.04
CA ARG A 145 2.88 16.56 -1.14
C ARG A 145 2.66 16.06 0.30
N LYS A 146 1.41 15.90 0.71
CA LYS A 146 1.03 15.23 1.96
C LYS A 146 1.18 13.71 1.78
N VAL A 147 2.38 13.21 2.04
CA VAL A 147 2.57 11.77 2.25
C VAL A 147 1.89 11.43 3.57
N VAL A 148 0.62 11.01 3.49
CA VAL A 148 -0.08 10.43 4.63
C VAL A 148 0.51 9.04 4.85
N LEU A 149 0.81 8.69 6.11
CA LEU A 149 1.14 7.33 6.52
C LEU A 149 -0.06 6.45 6.18
N LEU A 150 -0.07 5.85 4.99
CA LEU A 150 -1.12 4.93 4.60
C LEU A 150 -0.65 3.51 4.88
N LEU A 151 -1.17 2.95 5.96
CA LEU A 151 -1.24 1.51 6.13
C LEU A 151 -2.37 1.01 5.23
N VAL A 152 -2.01 0.12 4.31
CA VAL A 152 -2.96 -0.49 3.38
C VAL A 152 -3.26 -1.88 3.90
N PHE A 153 -4.53 -2.16 4.14
CA PHE A 153 -5.00 -3.47 4.53
C PHE A 153 -5.65 -4.13 3.32
N PHE A 154 -5.19 -5.33 3.00
CA PHE A 154 -5.85 -6.20 2.03
C PHE A 154 -6.61 -7.28 2.79
N PHE A 155 -7.86 -7.49 2.41
CA PHE A 155 -8.69 -8.56 2.93
C PHE A 155 -9.22 -9.40 1.78
N MET A 156 -9.01 -10.70 1.86
CA MET A 156 -9.47 -11.65 0.86
C MET A 156 -10.86 -12.15 1.27
N LEU A 157 -11.87 -11.69 0.53
CA LEU A 157 -13.26 -12.11 0.74
C LEU A 157 -13.56 -13.45 0.03
N ASN A 158 -13.05 -13.61 -1.19
CA ASN A 158 -13.17 -14.83 -1.97
C ASN A 158 -11.77 -15.24 -2.44
N GLU A 159 -11.43 -16.52 -2.24
CA GLU A 159 -10.22 -17.09 -2.81
C GLU A 159 -10.33 -17.07 -4.34
N ALA A 160 -9.22 -16.76 -5.01
CA ALA A 160 -9.14 -16.96 -6.45
C ALA A 160 -9.26 -18.46 -6.75
N ALA A 161 -9.94 -18.79 -7.85
CA ALA A 161 -10.06 -20.17 -8.30
C ALA A 161 -8.67 -20.78 -8.58
N ASP A 162 -8.57 -22.09 -8.39
CA ASP A 162 -7.30 -22.81 -8.56
C ASP A 162 -6.69 -22.56 -9.94
N GLY A 163 -5.42 -22.15 -9.96
CA GLY A 163 -4.68 -21.87 -11.19
C GLY A 163 -4.96 -20.50 -11.83
N CYS A 164 -5.86 -19.68 -11.28
CA CYS A 164 -6.20 -18.37 -11.85
C CYS A 164 -5.28 -17.21 -11.41
N GLY A 165 -4.32 -17.44 -10.51
CA GLY A 165 -3.56 -16.34 -9.90
C GLY A 165 -4.37 -15.64 -8.81
N GLY A 166 -4.33 -14.31 -8.79
CA GLY A 166 -5.07 -13.47 -7.82
C GLY A 166 -4.25 -13.07 -6.60
N GLU A 167 -2.96 -13.39 -6.58
CA GLU A 167 -2.05 -12.94 -5.54
C GLU A 167 -1.90 -11.41 -5.58
N THR A 168 -1.56 -10.83 -4.44
CA THR A 168 -1.11 -9.43 -4.33
C THR A 168 0.39 -9.44 -4.05
N PRO A 169 1.25 -9.40 -5.09
CA PRO A 169 2.69 -9.39 -4.91
C PRO A 169 3.14 -8.21 -4.05
N LEU A 170 4.04 -8.47 -3.10
CA LEU A 170 4.63 -7.46 -2.24
C LEU A 170 6.14 -7.37 -2.50
N VAL A 171 6.68 -6.15 -2.44
CA VAL A 171 8.11 -5.90 -2.57
C VAL A 171 8.58 -4.92 -1.50
N LYS A 172 9.76 -5.18 -0.91
CA LYS A 172 10.43 -4.21 -0.04
C LYS A 172 11.19 -3.20 -0.89
N ASN A 173 10.77 -1.95 -0.82
CA ASN A 173 11.35 -0.88 -1.64
C ASN A 173 12.84 -0.60 -1.37
N THR A 174 13.33 -0.85 -0.16
CA THR A 174 14.78 -0.79 0.18
C THR A 174 15.61 -1.73 -0.69
N GLU A 175 15.06 -2.89 -1.04
CA GLU A 175 15.77 -3.91 -1.81
C GLU A 175 15.68 -3.68 -3.32
N LEU A 176 14.66 -2.94 -3.77
CA LEU A 176 14.60 -2.50 -5.15
C LEU A 176 15.78 -1.57 -5.45
N ILE A 177 16.06 -0.63 -4.54
CA ILE A 177 17.16 0.33 -4.69
C ILE A 177 18.51 -0.40 -4.80
N SER A 178 18.75 -1.46 -4.02
CA SER A 178 20.03 -2.20 -4.07
C SER A 178 20.22 -3.02 -5.35
N LYS A 179 19.16 -3.22 -6.15
CA LYS A 179 19.20 -3.98 -7.41
C LYS A 179 19.22 -3.10 -8.66
N LEU A 180 18.96 -1.80 -8.53
CA LEU A 180 18.98 -0.88 -9.65
C LEU A 180 20.43 -0.51 -10.02
N ASP A 181 20.66 -0.32 -11.32
CA ASP A 181 21.94 0.17 -11.83
C ASP A 181 22.31 1.51 -11.15
N PRO A 182 23.53 1.65 -10.59
CA PRO A 182 23.97 2.90 -9.96
C PRO A 182 23.83 4.14 -10.84
N ASP A 183 24.01 4.02 -12.16
CA ASP A 183 23.83 5.15 -13.08
C ASP A 183 22.35 5.55 -13.22
N VAL A 184 21.43 4.59 -13.11
CA VAL A 184 19.99 4.87 -13.07
C VAL A 184 19.65 5.60 -11.76
N LEU A 185 20.18 5.14 -10.63
CA LEU A 185 19.98 5.81 -9.33
C LEU A 185 20.52 7.24 -9.35
N ARG A 186 21.72 7.45 -9.90
CA ARG A 186 22.33 8.77 -10.06
C ARG A 186 21.46 9.69 -10.92
N LYS A 187 20.96 9.21 -12.06
CA LYS A 187 20.03 9.99 -12.91
C LYS A 187 18.75 10.36 -12.18
N PHE A 188 18.19 9.46 -11.37
CA PHE A 188 17.00 9.76 -10.56
C PHE A 188 17.29 10.82 -9.49
N GLU A 189 18.46 10.78 -8.86
CA GLU A 189 18.88 11.80 -7.90
C GLU A 189 19.08 13.17 -8.59
N GLU A 190 19.82 13.21 -9.71
CA GLU A 190 20.12 14.44 -10.44
C GLU A 190 18.86 15.07 -11.07
N LYS A 191 18.04 14.24 -11.74
CA LYS A 191 16.91 14.72 -12.56
C LYS A 191 15.60 14.80 -11.79
N GLN A 192 15.44 14.00 -10.74
CA GLN A 192 14.17 13.81 -10.02
C GLN A 192 13.09 13.20 -10.95
N ILE A 193 11.84 13.10 -10.49
CA ILE A 193 10.72 12.55 -11.28
C ILE A 193 9.68 13.65 -11.51
N GLN A 194 9.24 13.81 -12.76
CA GLN A 194 8.07 14.63 -13.09
C GLN A 194 6.86 13.73 -13.28
N TYR A 195 5.84 13.94 -12.46
CA TYR A 195 4.55 13.32 -12.65
C TYR A 195 3.68 14.23 -13.51
N VAL A 196 3.06 13.66 -14.53
CA VAL A 196 2.08 14.33 -15.38
C VAL A 196 0.82 13.50 -15.34
N ARG A 197 -0.29 14.12 -14.95
CA ARG A 197 -1.60 13.48 -14.97
C ARG A 197 -2.53 14.26 -15.89
N TYR A 198 -3.04 13.57 -16.89
CA TYR A 198 -4.12 14.06 -17.74
C TYR A 198 -5.46 13.54 -17.23
N MET A 199 -6.46 14.41 -17.20
CA MET A 199 -7.84 14.06 -16.89
C MET A 199 -8.76 14.75 -17.90
N PRO A 200 -9.49 13.99 -18.73
CA PRO A 200 -10.35 14.58 -19.75
C PRO A 200 -11.54 15.31 -19.12
N ASN A 201 -12.23 16.12 -19.94
CA ASN A 201 -13.53 16.65 -19.56
C ASN A 201 -14.58 15.53 -19.48
N LEU A 202 -15.55 15.65 -18.58
CA LEU A 202 -16.69 14.75 -18.49
C LEU A 202 -17.40 14.52 -19.84
N ALA A 203 -17.45 15.54 -20.71
CA ALA A 203 -18.06 15.43 -22.05
C ALA A 203 -17.38 14.40 -22.98
N ALA A 204 -16.17 13.94 -22.66
CA ALA A 204 -15.44 12.96 -23.45
C ALA A 204 -15.80 11.49 -23.11
N ASP A 205 -16.80 11.25 -22.25
CA ASP A 205 -17.27 9.93 -21.82
C ASP A 205 -16.14 8.97 -21.35
N SER A 206 -15.18 9.54 -20.64
CA SER A 206 -14.04 8.79 -20.08
C SER A 206 -14.29 8.44 -18.61
N TYR A 207 -13.83 7.24 -18.22
CA TYR A 207 -13.97 6.70 -16.87
C TYR A 207 -13.52 7.67 -15.76
N LEU A 208 -12.45 8.44 -15.97
CA LEU A 208 -11.84 9.27 -14.93
C LEU A 208 -11.63 10.74 -15.35
N SER A 209 -12.74 11.45 -15.62
CA SER A 209 -12.71 12.90 -15.85
C SER A 209 -12.21 13.69 -14.64
N TRP A 210 -11.78 14.94 -14.86
CA TRP A 210 -11.38 15.80 -13.74
C TRP A 210 -12.57 16.14 -12.84
N GLN A 211 -13.79 16.20 -13.39
CA GLN A 211 -15.02 16.39 -12.61
C GLN A 211 -15.29 15.22 -11.66
N HIS A 212 -15.06 13.98 -12.11
CA HIS A 212 -15.14 12.81 -11.24
C HIS A 212 -14.04 12.83 -10.17
N ALA A 213 -12.81 13.18 -10.55
CA ALA A 213 -11.67 13.19 -9.65
C ALA A 213 -11.77 14.24 -8.53
N TYR A 214 -12.19 15.47 -8.84
CA TYR A 214 -12.31 16.57 -7.88
C TYR A 214 -13.74 16.77 -7.35
N GLN A 215 -14.70 15.97 -7.83
CA GLN A 215 -16.11 16.04 -7.44
C GLN A 215 -16.70 17.46 -7.55
N THR A 216 -16.34 18.16 -8.63
CA THR A 216 -16.78 19.54 -8.87
C THR A 216 -16.78 19.87 -10.36
N HIS A 217 -17.54 20.90 -10.73
CA HIS A 217 -17.56 21.47 -12.09
C HIS A 217 -16.85 22.83 -12.14
N ASP A 218 -16.31 23.32 -11.00
CA ASP A 218 -15.63 24.61 -10.92
C ASP A 218 -14.11 24.46 -11.10
N ARG A 219 -13.61 24.95 -12.24
CA ARG A 219 -12.17 24.94 -12.56
C ARG A 219 -11.33 25.69 -11.52
N LYS A 220 -11.84 26.78 -10.94
CA LYS A 220 -11.09 27.57 -9.95
C LYS A 220 -10.89 26.78 -8.65
N ARG A 221 -11.91 26.03 -8.24
CA ARG A 221 -11.80 25.10 -7.10
C ARG A 221 -10.74 24.04 -7.36
N VAL A 222 -10.74 23.44 -8.55
CA VAL A 222 -9.73 22.45 -8.96
C VAL A 222 -8.32 23.03 -8.92
N GLU A 223 -8.13 24.24 -9.45
CA GLU A 223 -6.83 24.92 -9.41
C GLU A 223 -6.35 25.20 -7.99
N SER A 224 -7.24 25.64 -7.10
CA SER A 224 -6.93 25.88 -5.69
C SER A 224 -6.51 24.58 -5.00
N GLU A 225 -7.31 23.52 -5.16
CA GLU A 225 -7.05 22.21 -4.54
C GLU A 225 -5.76 21.58 -5.10
N ALA A 226 -5.52 21.65 -6.41
CA ALA A 226 -4.29 21.16 -7.01
C ALA A 226 -3.05 21.90 -6.48
N LYS A 227 -3.12 23.22 -6.29
CA LYS A 227 -2.04 23.99 -5.65
C LYS A 227 -1.81 23.56 -4.20
N GLU A 228 -2.87 23.35 -3.43
CA GLU A 228 -2.79 22.85 -2.05
C GLU A 228 -2.18 21.44 -1.95
N LEU A 229 -2.45 20.58 -2.94
CA LEU A 229 -1.86 19.25 -3.06
C LEU A 229 -0.40 19.29 -3.56
N GLY A 230 0.05 20.45 -4.06
CA GLY A 230 1.44 20.74 -4.40
C GLY A 230 1.82 20.51 -5.87
N TYR A 231 0.84 20.57 -6.77
CA TYR A 231 1.09 20.59 -8.21
C TYR A 231 1.62 21.97 -8.63
N ASP A 232 2.71 21.97 -9.39
CA ASP A 232 3.45 23.17 -9.79
C ASP A 232 2.88 23.81 -11.07
N ASP A 233 2.30 22.99 -11.95
CA ASP A 233 1.79 23.40 -13.26
C ASP A 233 0.41 22.80 -13.51
N ILE A 234 -0.54 23.66 -13.87
CA ILE A 234 -1.96 23.34 -14.06
C ILE A 234 -2.39 23.98 -15.37
N THR A 235 -2.65 23.16 -16.39
CA THR A 235 -3.02 23.65 -17.72
C THR A 235 -4.29 22.98 -18.21
N TRP A 236 -5.18 23.77 -18.80
CA TRP A 236 -6.38 23.28 -19.46
C TRP A 236 -6.14 23.21 -20.97
N ASP A 237 -6.55 22.13 -21.62
CA ASP A 237 -6.50 22.03 -23.08
C ASP A 237 -7.78 22.60 -23.74
N GLU A 238 -7.78 22.68 -25.07
CA GLU A 238 -8.90 23.20 -25.87
C GLU A 238 -10.19 22.37 -25.71
N SER A 239 -10.06 21.08 -25.42
CA SER A 239 -11.20 20.19 -25.13
C SER A 239 -11.78 20.40 -23.73
N GLY A 240 -11.14 21.24 -22.91
CA GLY A 240 -11.48 21.45 -21.51
C GLY A 240 -11.05 20.31 -20.60
N GLY A 241 -10.08 19.50 -21.04
CA GLY A 241 -9.34 18.55 -20.23
C GLY A 241 -8.26 19.25 -19.40
N LEU A 242 -7.80 18.55 -18.36
CA LEU A 242 -6.88 19.06 -17.34
C LEU A 242 -5.56 18.30 -17.38
N TYR A 243 -4.46 19.03 -17.44
CA TYR A 243 -3.13 18.53 -17.12
C TYR A 243 -2.66 19.13 -15.80
N ILE A 244 -2.20 18.28 -14.90
CA ILE A 244 -1.49 18.70 -13.69
C ILE A 244 -0.11 18.05 -13.66
N ARG A 245 0.92 18.84 -13.34
CA ARG A 245 2.31 18.40 -13.27
C ARG A 245 2.94 18.77 -11.94
N GLN A 246 3.85 17.93 -11.48
CA GLN A 246 4.67 18.20 -10.30
C GLN A 246 6.02 17.52 -10.43
N LYS A 247 7.06 18.16 -9.92
CA LYS A 247 8.39 17.56 -9.79
C LYS A 247 8.61 17.07 -8.36
N ARG A 248 9.05 15.83 -8.19
CA ARG A 248 9.30 15.21 -6.89
C ARG A 248 10.60 14.43 -6.86
N SER A 249 11.20 14.36 -5.67
CA SER A 249 12.30 13.44 -5.43
C SER A 249 11.92 12.02 -5.77
N ALA A 250 12.84 11.36 -6.50
CA ALA A 250 12.76 9.93 -6.75
C ALA A 250 12.93 9.12 -5.46
N PHE A 251 13.58 9.68 -4.44
CA PHE A 251 13.89 8.98 -3.19
C PHE A 251 13.30 9.70 -1.97
N LEU A 252 12.84 8.91 -1.00
CA LEU A 252 12.43 9.35 0.33
C LEU A 252 13.26 8.59 1.37
N THR A 253 13.53 9.18 2.54
CA THR A 253 14.55 8.66 3.48
C THR A 253 14.00 8.04 4.78
N HIS A 254 13.43 6.82 4.80
CA HIS A 254 12.79 6.25 6.02
C HIS A 254 13.55 6.52 7.34
N ARG A 255 12.90 7.19 8.30
CA ARG A 255 13.36 7.51 9.65
C ARG A 255 12.57 6.68 10.66
#